data_AF-A0A857V716-F1
#
_entry.id   AF-A0A857V716-F1
#
_cell.length_a   1.000
_cell.length_b   1.000
_cell.length_c   1.000
_cell.angle_alpha   90.00
_cell.angle_beta   90.00
_cell.angle_gamma   90.00
#
_symmetry.space_group_name_H-M   'P 1'
#
loop_
_entity.id
_entity.type
_entity.pdbx_description
1 polymer ?
#
loop_
_entity_poly.entity_id
_entity_poly.type
_entity_poly.pdbx_seq_one_letter_code
_entity_poly.pdbx_strand_id
1 'polypeptide(L)'
;MHTRSSTTFTPRRPGPQLRRNQNATRFRSQTKLGPVAHTVLVALMIMVLGLVYLTQATKTTAYGYEAEGLDSQLNELATKKSELEVQNARLTALEKVKHSNVASAMKTPAQTNYAR
;
A
#
# COMPACT_ATOMS: atom_id res chain seq x y z
N MET A 1 78.07 -19.36 29.24
CA MET A 1 76.65 -19.09 28.93
C MET A 1 76.44 -19.42 27.45
N HIS A 2 75.87 -20.59 27.12
CA HIS A 2 75.58 -20.98 25.73
C HIS A 2 74.25 -21.73 25.71
N THR A 3 73.18 -21.05 25.33
CA THR A 3 71.85 -21.63 25.10
C THR A 3 71.78 -22.15 23.67
N ARG A 4 71.79 -23.47 23.49
CA ARG A 4 71.49 -24.09 22.19
C ARG A 4 69.98 -24.08 22.01
N SER A 5 69.48 -23.22 21.13
CA SER A 5 68.07 -23.24 20.72
C SER A 5 67.86 -24.44 19.78
N SER A 6 67.07 -25.43 20.19
CA SER A 6 66.62 -26.51 19.30
C SER A 6 65.32 -26.09 18.63
N THR A 7 65.38 -25.87 17.32
CA THR A 7 64.18 -25.69 16.50
C THR A 7 63.57 -27.06 16.21
N THR A 8 62.56 -27.45 17.00
CA THR A 8 61.76 -28.66 16.72
C THR A 8 60.87 -28.41 15.52
N PHE A 9 61.16 -29.07 14.40
CA PHE A 9 60.31 -29.07 13.20
C PHE A 9 59.17 -30.08 13.40
N THR A 10 57.95 -29.60 13.61
CA THR A 10 56.74 -30.44 13.68
C THR A 10 56.18 -30.63 12.27
N PRO A 11 56.29 -31.80 11.64
CA PRO A 11 55.72 -32.00 10.31
C PRO A 11 54.19 -31.91 10.38
N ARG A 12 53.60 -30.97 9.62
CA ARG A 12 52.17 -31.01 9.30
C ARG A 12 51.91 -32.31 8.55
N ARG A 13 51.02 -33.17 9.07
CA ARG A 13 50.58 -34.41 8.41
C ARG A 13 50.30 -34.10 6.93
N PRO A 14 51.09 -34.64 5.99
CA PRO A 14 50.71 -34.56 4.59
C PRO A 14 49.37 -35.28 4.47
N GLY A 15 48.38 -34.62 3.87
CA GLY A 15 47.16 -35.30 3.43
C GLY A 15 47.52 -36.54 2.60
N PRO A 16 46.60 -37.51 2.46
CA PRO A 16 46.90 -38.79 1.80
C PRO A 16 47.65 -38.57 0.50
N GLN A 17 48.89 -39.07 0.41
CA GLN A 17 49.70 -38.98 -0.79
C GLN A 17 49.01 -39.81 -1.87
N LEU A 18 48.30 -39.14 -2.76
CA LEU A 18 47.52 -39.77 -3.82
C LEU A 18 48.49 -40.47 -4.78
N ARG A 19 48.54 -41.80 -4.73
CA ARG A 19 49.40 -42.61 -5.62
C ARG A 19 48.90 -42.48 -7.05
N ARG A 20 49.83 -42.49 -8.02
CA ARG A 20 49.50 -42.53 -9.44
C ARG A 20 48.66 -43.78 -9.74
N ASN A 21 47.62 -43.61 -10.54
CA ASN A 21 46.69 -44.66 -10.96
C ASN A 21 45.76 -45.22 -9.86
N GLN A 22 45.42 -44.42 -8.85
CA GLN A 22 44.35 -44.76 -7.90
C GLN A 22 43.14 -43.84 -8.07
N ASN A 23 41.95 -44.44 -8.13
CA ASN A 23 40.71 -43.70 -8.27
C ASN A 23 40.29 -43.13 -6.90
N ALA A 24 40.42 -41.82 -6.73
CA ALA A 24 40.10 -41.15 -5.47
C ALA A 24 38.58 -40.92 -5.36
N THR A 25 37.87 -41.76 -4.61
CA THR A 25 36.46 -41.53 -4.31
C THR A 25 36.32 -40.45 -3.25
N ARG A 26 35.68 -39.33 -3.59
CA ARG A 26 35.30 -38.31 -2.61
C ARG A 26 33.97 -38.71 -1.96
N PHE A 27 33.98 -38.96 -0.66
CA PHE A 27 32.74 -39.06 0.12
C PHE A 27 32.10 -37.69 0.20
N ARG A 28 31.10 -37.43 -0.66
CA ARG A 28 30.23 -36.27 -0.50
C ARG A 28 29.21 -36.62 0.57
N SER A 29 28.98 -35.73 1.54
CA SER A 29 27.87 -35.90 2.46
C SER A 29 26.57 -35.82 1.66
N GLN A 30 25.95 -36.98 1.43
CA GLN A 30 24.61 -37.08 0.89
C GLN A 30 23.58 -36.77 1.99
N THR A 31 23.73 -35.62 2.66
CA THR A 31 22.71 -35.10 3.58
C THR A 31 21.53 -34.67 2.72
N LYS A 32 20.71 -35.66 2.34
CA LYS A 32 19.40 -35.45 1.77
C LYS A 32 18.46 -35.12 2.92
N LEU A 33 17.61 -34.13 2.71
CA LEU A 33 16.49 -33.87 3.61
C LEU A 33 15.69 -35.18 3.70
N GLY A 34 15.53 -35.70 4.92
CA GLY A 34 14.69 -36.87 5.15
C GLY A 34 13.23 -36.57 4.77
N PRO A 35 12.40 -37.60 4.54
CA PRO A 35 11.00 -37.42 4.10
C PRO A 35 10.23 -36.43 4.97
N VAL A 36 10.43 -36.47 6.29
CA VAL A 36 9.79 -35.56 7.27
C VAL A 36 10.28 -34.11 7.11
N ALA A 37 11.58 -33.90 6.95
CA ALA A 37 12.11 -32.55 6.78
C ALA A 37 11.61 -31.90 5.47
N HIS A 38 11.42 -32.72 4.43
CA HIS A 38 10.91 -32.24 3.14
C HIS A 38 9.43 -31.84 3.22
N THR A 39 8.59 -32.64 3.87
CA THR A 39 7.16 -32.30 4.02
C THR A 39 6.95 -31.07 4.89
N VAL A 40 7.74 -30.91 5.96
CA VAL A 40 7.70 -29.70 6.80
C VAL A 40 8.08 -28.46 6.00
N LEU A 41 9.13 -28.54 5.18
CA LEU A 41 9.54 -27.41 4.32
C LEU A 41 8.43 -27.05 3.34
N VAL A 42 7.83 -28.03 2.67
CA VAL A 42 6.71 -27.79 1.74
C VAL A 42 5.50 -27.18 2.46
N ALA A 43 5.15 -27.67 3.64
CA ALA A 43 4.06 -27.12 4.45
C ALA A 43 4.32 -25.65 4.82
N LEU A 44 5.56 -25.31 5.22
CA LEU A 44 5.96 -23.92 5.48
C LEU A 44 5.86 -23.06 4.22
N MET A 45 6.25 -23.59 3.05
CA MET A 45 6.16 -22.87 1.79
C MET A 45 4.71 -22.52 1.43
N ILE A 46 3.79 -23.48 1.60
CA ILE A 46 2.35 -23.27 1.38
C ILE A 46 1.79 -22.26 2.39
N MET A 47 2.21 -22.34 3.66
CA MET A 47 1.79 -21.39 4.69
C MET A 47 2.19 -19.96 4.34
N VAL A 48 3.43 -19.75 3.88
CA VAL A 48 3.91 -18.44 3.45
C VAL A 48 3.10 -17.91 2.27
N LEU A 49 2.83 -18.75 1.25
CA LEU A 49 1.98 -18.37 0.12
C LEU A 49 0.55 -18.00 0.56
N GLY A 50 -0.02 -18.75 1.51
CA GLY A 50 -1.33 -18.45 2.09
C GLY A 50 -1.36 -17.10 2.82
N LEU A 51 -0.31 -16.78 3.59
CA LEU A 51 -0.18 -15.48 4.26
C LEU A 51 -0.06 -14.33 3.26
N VAL A 52 0.71 -14.51 2.18
CA VAL A 52 0.81 -13.50 1.10
C VAL A 52 -0.56 -13.25 0.49
N TYR A 53 -1.33 -14.30 0.18
CA TYR A 53 -2.68 -14.16 -0.36
C TYR A 53 -3.62 -13.42 0.61
N LEU A 54 -3.57 -13.74 1.90
CA LEU A 54 -4.35 -13.05 2.91
C LEU A 54 -4.02 -11.56 2.98
N THR A 55 -2.74 -11.18 2.92
CA THR A 55 -2.35 -9.76 2.90
C THR A 55 -2.82 -9.03 1.64
N GLN A 56 -2.91 -9.71 0.48
CA GLN A 56 -3.47 -9.11 -0.73
C GLN A 56 -4.98 -8.92 -0.58
N ALA A 57 -5.71 -9.90 -0.04
CA ALA A 57 -7.13 -9.78 0.24
C ALA A 57 -7.42 -8.63 1.21
N THR A 58 -6.70 -8.52 2.33
CA THR A 58 -6.88 -7.44 3.32
C THR A 58 -6.59 -6.06 2.75
N LYS A 59 -5.53 -5.92 1.93
CA LYS A 59 -5.21 -4.66 1.26
C LYS A 59 -6.30 -4.25 0.27
N THR A 60 -6.80 -5.17 -0.54
CA THR A 60 -7.92 -4.91 -1.47
C THR A 60 -9.18 -4.50 -0.73
N THR A 61 -9.51 -5.15 0.40
CA THR A 61 -10.66 -4.76 1.23
C THR A 61 -10.49 -3.36 1.82
N ALA A 62 -9.29 -3.02 2.31
CA ALA A 62 -9.00 -1.68 2.84
C ALA A 62 -9.09 -0.59 1.77
N TYR A 63 -8.53 -0.82 0.58
CA TYR A 63 -8.66 0.09 -0.56
C TYR A 63 -10.12 0.25 -1.02
N GLY A 64 -10.94 -0.80 -0.89
CA GLY A 64 -12.39 -0.72 -1.13
C GLY A 64 -13.08 0.30 -0.22
N TYR A 65 -12.80 0.26 1.08
CA TYR A 65 -13.36 1.22 2.05
C TYR A 65 -12.87 2.65 1.82
N GLU A 66 -11.58 2.84 1.49
CA GLU A 66 -11.05 4.16 1.16
C GLU A 66 -11.68 4.74 -0.11
N ALA A 67 -11.88 3.91 -1.13
CA ALA A 67 -12.54 4.31 -2.38
C ALA A 67 -14.00 4.69 -2.16
N GLU A 68 -14.76 3.89 -1.39
CA GLU A 68 -16.15 4.19 -1.07
C GLU A 68 -16.30 5.48 -0.23
N GLY A 69 -15.37 5.71 0.69
CA GLY A 69 -15.28 6.97 1.43
C GLY A 69 -15.02 8.17 0.52
N LEU A 70 -14.09 8.05 -0.43
CA LEU A 70 -13.80 9.11 -1.42
C LEU A 70 -14.98 9.38 -2.35
N ASP A 71 -15.66 8.34 -2.84
CA ASP A 71 -16.86 8.48 -3.68
C ASP A 71 -18.00 9.19 -2.93
N SER A 72 -18.18 8.90 -1.64
CA SER A 72 -19.17 9.61 -0.82
C SER A 72 -18.86 11.11 -0.71
N GLN A 73 -17.59 11.47 -0.52
CA GLN A 73 -17.14 12.86 -0.45
C GLN A 73 -17.29 13.56 -1.80
N LEU A 74 -17.02 12.86 -2.89
CA LEU A 74 -17.17 13.38 -4.25
C LEU A 74 -18.64 13.67 -4.54
N ASN A 75 -19.55 12.76 -4.19
CA ASN A 75 -20.99 12.96 -4.32
C ASN A 75 -21.52 14.11 -3.44
N GLU A 76 -21.04 14.22 -2.20
CA GLU A 76 -21.37 15.35 -1.32
C GLU A 76 -20.90 16.68 -1.94
N LEU A 77 -19.67 16.72 -2.45
CA LEU A 77 -19.09 17.91 -3.06
C LEU A 77 -19.82 18.30 -4.36
N ALA A 78 -20.19 17.32 -5.18
CA ALA A 78 -20.99 17.52 -6.39
C ALA A 78 -22.37 18.11 -6.05
N THR A 79 -23.01 17.61 -5.00
CA THR A 79 -24.30 18.12 -4.51
C THR A 79 -24.17 19.57 -4.04
N LYS A 80 -23.16 19.87 -3.20
CA LYS A 80 -22.90 21.25 -2.74
C LYS A 80 -22.60 22.20 -3.88
N LYS A 81 -21.83 21.76 -4.89
CA LYS A 81 -21.55 22.56 -6.09
C LYS A 81 -22.85 22.89 -6.83
N SER A 82 -23.71 21.90 -7.07
CA SER A 82 -25.00 22.12 -7.72
C SER A 82 -25.87 23.11 -6.93
N GLU A 83 -25.88 23.00 -5.61
CA GLU A 83 -26.64 23.91 -4.75
C GLU A 83 -26.10 25.35 -4.82
N LEU A 84 -24.77 25.52 -4.81
CA LEU A 84 -24.13 26.82 -4.98
C LEU A 84 -24.41 27.43 -6.35
N GLU A 85 -24.42 26.64 -7.43
CA GLU A 85 -24.75 27.11 -8.77
C GLU A 85 -26.21 27.64 -8.83
N VAL A 86 -27.16 26.93 -8.23
CA VAL A 86 -28.56 27.36 -8.14
C VAL A 86 -28.68 28.65 -7.32
N GLN A 87 -28.00 28.72 -6.17
CA GLN A 87 -28.01 29.93 -5.33
C GLN A 87 -27.42 31.13 -6.06
N ASN A 88 -26.32 30.94 -6.79
CA ASN A 88 -25.69 32.00 -7.58
C ASN A 88 -26.64 32.48 -8.70
N ALA A 89 -27.29 31.56 -9.42
CA ALA A 89 -28.29 31.92 -10.43
C ALA A 89 -29.45 32.72 -9.82
N ARG A 90 -29.92 32.32 -8.63
CA ARG A 90 -30.97 33.02 -7.89
C ARG A 90 -30.54 34.43 -7.46
N LEU A 91 -29.32 34.57 -6.93
CA LEU A 91 -28.75 35.87 -6.55
C LEU A 91 -28.63 36.78 -7.77
N THR A 92 -28.13 36.26 -8.89
CA THR A 92 -28.01 36.99 -10.16
C THR A 92 -29.39 37.44 -10.68
N ALA A 93 -30.41 36.57 -10.60
CA ALA A 93 -31.77 36.94 -10.98
C ALA A 93 -32.34 38.04 -10.07
N LEU A 94 -32.10 37.95 -8.76
CA LEU A 94 -32.55 38.96 -7.80
C LEU A 94 -31.87 40.32 -8.02
N GLU A 95 -30.57 40.31 -8.33
CA GLU A 95 -29.81 41.50 -8.69
C GLU A 95 -30.41 42.16 -9.95
N LYS A 96 -30.66 41.38 -11.01
CA LYS A 96 -31.30 41.86 -12.24
C LYS A 96 -32.68 42.46 -11.99
N VAL A 97 -33.51 41.82 -11.14
CA VAL A 97 -34.83 42.34 -10.79
C VAL A 97 -34.73 43.67 -10.03
N LYS A 98 -33.79 43.77 -9.06
CA LYS A 98 -33.53 45.03 -8.33
C LYS A 98 -33.14 46.18 -9.26
N HIS A 99 -32.33 45.90 -10.29
CA HIS A 99 -31.89 46.90 -11.27
C HIS A 99 -32.82 47.02 -12.48
N SER A 100 -33.97 46.34 -12.48
CA SER A 100 -34.92 46.42 -13.60
C SER A 100 -35.70 47.73 -13.59
N ASN A 101 -36.04 48.22 -14.79
CA ASN A 101 -36.82 49.45 -14.99
C ASN A 101 -38.17 49.44 -14.25
N VAL A 102 -38.76 48.25 -14.01
CA VAL A 102 -40.02 48.10 -13.26
C VAL A 102 -39.82 48.45 -11.78
N ALA A 103 -38.72 48.00 -11.17
CA ALA A 103 -38.36 48.36 -9.79
C ALA A 103 -38.00 49.84 -9.67
N SER A 104 -37.30 50.40 -10.67
CA SER A 104 -36.97 51.83 -10.72
C SER A 104 -38.19 52.73 -10.92
N ALA A 105 -39.25 52.21 -11.54
CA ALA A 105 -40.53 52.90 -11.75
C ALA A 105 -41.48 52.79 -10.54
N MET A 106 -41.20 51.93 -9.54
CA MET A 106 -41.99 51.86 -8.31
C MET A 106 -41.71 53.07 -7.41
N LYS A 107 -42.65 54.03 -7.36
CA LYS A 107 -42.69 55.07 -6.34
C LYS A 107 -43.46 54.58 -5.12
N THR A 108 -43.01 54.99 -3.93
CA THR A 108 -43.72 54.76 -2.66
C THR A 108 -45.14 55.33 -2.76
N PRO A 109 -46.20 54.54 -2.54
CA PRO A 109 -47.56 55.03 -2.67
C PRO A 109 -47.86 56.06 -1.57
N ALA A 110 -48.37 57.23 -1.96
CA ALA A 110 -48.65 58.34 -1.04
C ALA A 110 -49.87 58.11 -0.12
N GLN A 111 -50.75 57.17 -0.47
CA GLN A 111 -51.93 56.79 0.30
C GLN A 111 -52.27 55.30 0.06
N THR A 112 -52.42 54.52 1.13
CA THR A 112 -52.93 53.14 1.08
C THR A 112 -54.39 53.16 1.54
N ASN A 113 -55.33 52.99 0.61
CA ASN A 113 -56.74 52.86 0.97
C ASN A 113 -57.07 51.37 1.14
N TYR A 114 -57.53 50.99 2.33
CA TYR A 114 -57.96 49.63 2.63
C TYR A 114 -59.45 49.52 2.27
N ALA A 115 -59.78 48.62 1.35
CA ALA A 115 -61.18 48.26 1.11
C ALA A 115 -61.72 47.52 2.35
N ARG A 116 -62.79 48.06 2.93
CA ARG A 116 -63.53 47.46 4.04
C ARG A 116 -64.48 46.38 3.54
#